data_AF-A0A850MBM0-F1
#
_entry.id   AF-A0A850MBM0-F1
#
_cell.length_a   1.000
_cell.length_b   1.000
_cell.length_c   1.000
_cell.angle_alpha   90.00
_cell.angle_beta   90.00
_cell.angle_gamma   90.00
#
_symmetry.space_group_name_H-M   'P 1'
#
loop_
_entity.id
_entity.type
_entity.pdbx_description
1 polymer ?
#
loop_
_entity_poly.entity_id
_entity_poly.type
_entity_poly.pdbx_seq_one_letter_code
_entity_poly.pdbx_strand_id
1 'polypeptide(L)'
;MLLSNDDVRRIRKRTDLARQKFSYLKEGYLYLKNKENSCVFLNDETKRCSIYEARPTGCRFYPIIYDPYSRECIVDKDCSNKENVPIKKVETTCPSLEEFILLLEKERNERLTLSEKVTKKTF
;
A
#
# COMPACT_ATOMS: atom_id res chain seq x y z
N MET A 1 -5.22 -0.87 0.61
CA MET A 1 -3.85 -0.29 0.55
C MET A 1 -2.88 -1.37 0.10
N LEU A 2 -2.09 -1.11 -0.95
CA LEU A 2 -1.03 -1.99 -1.43
C LEU A 2 0.23 -1.86 -0.55
N LEU A 3 0.99 -2.94 -0.42
CA LEU A 3 2.22 -3.03 0.37
C LEU A 3 3.38 -3.49 -0.52
N SER A 4 4.51 -2.80 -0.44
CA SER A 4 5.76 -3.34 -0.98
C SER A 4 6.36 -4.43 -0.08
N ASN A 5 7.36 -5.14 -0.58
CA ASN A 5 8.18 -6.05 0.24
C ASN A 5 8.85 -5.29 1.39
N ASP A 6 9.28 -4.04 1.15
CA ASP A 6 9.89 -3.22 2.17
C ASP A 6 8.88 -2.78 3.24
N ASP A 7 7.65 -2.44 2.86
CA ASP A 7 6.56 -2.19 3.81
C ASP A 7 6.35 -3.39 4.74
N VAL A 8 6.25 -4.59 4.16
CA VAL A 8 6.10 -5.82 4.94
C VAL A 8 7.26 -6.01 5.90
N ARG A 9 8.51 -5.81 5.44
CA ARG A 9 9.70 -5.92 6.28
C ARG A 9 9.67 -4.95 7.46
N ARG A 10 9.35 -3.67 7.22
CA ARG A 10 9.27 -2.64 8.26
C ARG A 10 8.16 -2.93 9.27
N ILE A 11 6.98 -3.33 8.81
CA ILE A 11 5.85 -3.65 9.69
C ILE A 11 6.18 -4.86 10.57
N ARG A 12 6.75 -5.93 10.00
CA ARG A 12 7.18 -7.12 10.77
C ARG A 12 8.18 -6.74 11.85
N LYS A 13 9.20 -5.93 11.49
CA LYS A 13 10.21 -5.45 12.45
C LYS A 13 9.60 -4.60 13.57
N ARG A 14 8.55 -3.83 13.29
CA ARG A 14 7.92 -2.94 14.28
C ARG A 14 6.93 -3.64 15.21
N THR A 15 6.32 -4.74 14.76
CA THR A 15 5.17 -5.37 15.42
C THR A 15 5.38 -6.82 15.85
N ASP A 16 6.47 -7.45 15.38
CA ASP A 16 6.75 -8.89 15.52
C ASP A 16 5.65 -9.81 14.94
N LEU A 17 4.70 -9.26 14.20
CA LEU A 17 3.64 -10.02 13.57
C LEU A 17 4.14 -10.78 12.34
N ALA A 18 3.65 -12.00 12.17
CA ALA A 18 3.77 -12.70 10.90
C ALA A 18 2.99 -11.95 9.80
N ARG A 19 3.51 -11.95 8.56
CA ARG A 19 2.91 -11.25 7.40
C ARG A 19 1.41 -11.53 7.27
N GLN A 20 1.01 -12.79 7.42
CA GLN A 20 -0.37 -13.27 7.24
C GLN A 20 -1.34 -12.68 8.27
N LYS A 21 -0.85 -12.14 9.40
CA LYS A 21 -1.70 -11.48 10.40
C LYS A 21 -2.18 -10.11 9.95
N PHE A 22 -1.42 -9.40 9.11
CA PHE A 22 -1.75 -8.04 8.70
C PHE A 22 -1.88 -7.83 7.19
N SER A 23 -1.47 -8.78 6.36
CA SER A 23 -1.64 -8.68 4.90
C SER A 23 -2.12 -9.97 4.25
N TYR A 24 -2.65 -9.84 3.04
CA TYR A 24 -3.06 -10.96 2.18
C TYR A 24 -2.52 -10.75 0.76
N LEU A 25 -2.36 -11.85 0.01
CA LEU A 25 -1.91 -11.83 -1.37
C LEU A 25 -3.13 -11.99 -2.29
N LYS A 26 -3.26 -11.16 -3.33
CA LYS A 26 -4.26 -11.31 -4.39
C LYS A 26 -3.65 -10.83 -5.71
N GLU A 27 -3.70 -11.68 -6.74
CA GLU A 27 -3.22 -11.35 -8.10
C GLU A 27 -1.75 -10.84 -8.14
N GLY A 28 -0.90 -11.39 -7.28
CA GLY A 28 0.51 -11.01 -7.15
C GLY A 28 0.77 -9.78 -6.27
N TYR A 29 -0.27 -9.05 -5.87
CA TYR A 29 -0.14 -7.91 -4.96
C TYR A 29 -0.35 -8.29 -3.50
N LEU A 30 0.38 -7.60 -2.62
CA LEU A 30 0.16 -7.66 -1.18
C LEU A 30 -0.75 -6.50 -0.75
N TYR A 31 -1.84 -6.85 -0.08
CA TYR A 31 -2.80 -5.89 0.45
C TYR A 31 -2.76 -5.89 1.97
N LEU A 32 -2.77 -4.69 2.55
CA LEU A 32 -3.01 -4.51 3.98
C LEU A 32 -4.45 -4.92 4.31
N LYS A 33 -4.62 -5.68 5.40
CA LYS A 33 -5.93 -6.12 5.87
C LYS A 33 -6.71 -4.97 6.48
N ASN A 34 -8.03 -5.04 6.31
CA ASN A 34 -8.99 -4.24 7.05
C ASN A 34 -9.77 -5.14 8.04
N LYS A 35 -10.17 -4.58 9.18
CA LYS A 35 -11.14 -5.14 10.13
C LYS A 35 -12.36 -4.20 10.13
N GLU A 36 -13.55 -4.73 9.89
CA GLU A 36 -14.82 -3.97 10.03
C GLU A 36 -14.80 -2.58 9.35
N ASN A 37 -14.23 -2.52 8.13
CA ASN A 37 -14.07 -1.32 7.28
C ASN A 37 -12.90 -0.37 7.61
N SER A 38 -12.09 -0.66 8.63
CA SER A 38 -10.90 0.14 8.96
C SER A 38 -9.61 -0.67 8.80
N CYS A 39 -8.47 0.01 8.68
CA CYS A 39 -7.16 -0.65 8.64
C CYS A 39 -6.94 -1.48 9.92
N VAL A 40 -6.35 -2.67 9.80
CA VAL A 40 -6.03 -3.56 10.95
C VAL A 40 -5.13 -2.89 12.01
N PHE A 41 -4.43 -1.81 11.67
CA PHE A 41 -3.60 -1.03 12.58
C PHE A 41 -4.26 0.28 13.07
N LEU A 42 -5.51 0.55 12.72
CA LEU A 42 -6.24 1.67 13.30
C LEU A 42 -6.64 1.31 14.74
N ASN A 43 -6.25 2.15 15.69
CA ASN A 43 -6.77 2.04 17.06
C ASN A 43 -8.12 2.75 17.12
N ASP A 44 -9.18 2.00 17.45
CA ASP A 44 -10.56 2.48 17.40
C ASP A 44 -10.88 3.55 18.45
N GLU A 45 -10.16 3.58 19.56
CA GLU A 45 -10.37 4.55 20.64
C GLU A 45 -9.73 5.91 20.30
N THR A 46 -8.44 5.89 19.94
CA THR A 46 -7.65 7.09 19.65
C THR A 46 -7.82 7.61 18.22
N LYS A 47 -8.38 6.78 17.33
CA LYS A 47 -8.44 7.00 15.88
C LYS A 47 -7.06 7.23 15.24
N ARG A 48 -5.99 6.70 15.85
CA ARG A 48 -4.61 6.80 15.35
C ARG A 48 -4.09 5.46 14.86
N CYS A 49 -3.15 5.51 13.92
CA CYS A 49 -2.44 4.31 13.46
C CYS A 49 -1.45 3.84 14.54
N SER A 50 -1.58 2.59 15.00
CA SER A 50 -0.71 2.00 16.03
C SER A 50 0.73 1.78 15.56
N ILE A 51 0.96 1.79 14.25
CA ILE A 51 2.28 1.64 13.62
C ILE A 51 2.71 2.90 12.87
N TYR A 52 2.32 4.09 13.34
CA TYR A 52 2.49 5.36 12.60
C TYR A 52 3.90 5.54 11.99
N GLU A 53 4.96 5.27 12.76
CA GLU A 53 6.35 5.35 12.29
C GLU A 53 6.70 4.34 11.19
N ALA A 54 6.08 3.17 11.22
CA ALA A 54 6.25 2.08 10.26
C ALA A 54 5.11 2.01 9.23
N ARG A 55 4.29 3.07 9.11
CA ARG A 55 3.13 3.07 8.21
C ARG A 55 3.57 2.77 6.76
N PRO A 56 2.75 2.03 6.00
CA PRO A 56 3.04 1.70 4.60
C PRO A 56 3.36 2.94 3.78
N THR A 57 4.21 2.80 2.78
CA THR A 57 4.58 3.91 1.88
C THR A 57 3.33 4.52 1.24
N GLY A 58 2.36 3.71 0.78
CA GLY A 58 1.09 4.22 0.26
C GLY A 58 0.28 5.07 1.26
N CYS A 59 0.31 4.72 2.55
CA CYS A 59 -0.32 5.54 3.60
C CYS A 59 0.38 6.88 3.84
N ARG A 60 1.64 7.05 3.40
CA ARG A 60 2.39 8.31 3.51
C ARG A 60 2.02 9.30 2.41
N PHE A 61 1.57 8.81 1.26
CA PHE A 61 1.11 9.64 0.14
C PHE A 61 -0.33 10.12 0.30
N TYR A 62 -1.15 9.38 1.05
CA TYR A 62 -2.55 9.74 1.29
C TYR A 62 -2.70 11.19 1.80
N PRO A 63 -3.61 12.01 1.21
CA PRO A 63 -4.71 11.62 0.32
C PRO A 63 -4.39 11.63 -1.19
N ILE A 64 -3.13 11.74 -1.59
CA ILE A 64 -2.73 11.70 -3.00
C ILE A 64 -2.61 10.24 -3.44
N ILE A 65 -3.35 9.88 -4.49
CA ILE A 65 -3.42 8.53 -5.05
C ILE A 65 -3.09 8.56 -6.55
N TYR A 66 -2.68 7.42 -7.09
CA TYR A 66 -2.46 7.25 -8.53
C TYR A 66 -3.71 6.63 -9.15
N ASP A 67 -4.33 7.30 -10.12
CA ASP A 67 -5.43 6.76 -10.89
C ASP A 67 -4.88 5.98 -12.10
N PRO A 68 -5.04 4.65 -12.16
CA PRO A 68 -4.53 3.86 -13.27
C PRO A 68 -5.27 4.12 -14.59
N TYR A 69 -6.48 4.68 -14.56
CA TYR A 69 -7.27 4.96 -15.76
C TYR A 69 -6.82 6.25 -16.45
N SER A 70 -6.71 7.35 -15.70
CA SER A 70 -6.20 8.62 -16.24
C SER A 70 -4.67 8.66 -16.31
N ARG A 71 -3.99 7.78 -15.57
CA ARG A 71 -2.53 7.73 -15.39
C ARG A 71 -1.98 9.00 -14.73
N GLU A 72 -2.74 9.57 -13.80
CA GLU A 72 -2.39 10.81 -13.09
C GLU A 72 -2.44 10.63 -11.58
N CYS A 73 -1.68 11.46 -10.87
CA CYS A 73 -1.86 11.60 -9.43
C CYS A 73 -3.02 12.54 -9.14
N ILE A 74 -4.02 12.03 -8.42
CA ILE A 74 -5.22 12.78 -8.04
C ILE A 74 -5.38 12.79 -6.53
N VAL A 75 -6.18 13.71 -6.02
CA VAL A 75 -6.62 13.68 -4.63
C VAL A 75 -7.79 12.69 -4.53
N ASP A 76 -7.72 11.79 -3.55
CA ASP A 76 -8.80 10.84 -3.28
C ASP A 76 -10.13 11.57 -3.05
N LYS A 77 -11.14 11.22 -3.84
CA LYS A 77 -12.48 11.84 -3.84
C LYS A 77 -13.23 11.58 -2.53
N ASP A 78 -12.89 10.48 -1.86
CA ASP A 78 -13.49 10.06 -0.60
C ASP A 78 -12.78 10.70 0.61
N CYS A 79 -11.67 11.42 0.39
CA CYS A 79 -11.01 12.17 1.46
C CYS A 79 -11.88 13.35 1.89
N SER A 80 -12.26 13.37 3.17
CA SER A 80 -13.00 14.48 3.79
C SER A 80 -12.26 15.81 3.75
N ASN A 81 -10.92 15.79 3.62
CA ASN A 81 -10.07 16.97 3.57
C ASN A 81 -9.56 17.31 2.15
N LYS A 82 -10.16 16.74 1.09
CA LYS A 82 -9.68 16.88 -0.30
C LYS A 82 -9.51 18.32 -0.77
N GLU A 83 -10.44 19.22 -0.42
CA GLU A 83 -10.42 20.63 -0.84
C GLU A 83 -9.23 21.41 -0.25
N ASN A 84 -8.66 20.92 0.85
CA ASN A 84 -7.53 21.56 1.54
C ASN A 84 -6.17 21.03 1.07
N VAL A 85 -6.12 20.13 0.07
CA VAL A 85 -4.88 19.60 -0.49
C VAL A 85 -4.37 20.55 -1.57
N PRO A 86 -3.23 21.24 -1.38
CA PRO A 86 -2.73 22.18 -2.38
C PRO A 86 -2.30 21.45 -3.66
N ILE A 87 -2.60 22.03 -4.83
CA ILE A 87 -2.17 21.47 -6.14
C ILE A 87 -0.66 21.23 -6.18
N LYS A 88 0.14 22.18 -5.68
CA LYS A 88 1.60 22.04 -5.56
C LYS A 88 2.03 20.82 -4.74
N LYS A 89 1.23 20.40 -3.76
CA LYS A 89 1.51 19.19 -2.98
C LYS A 89 1.31 17.93 -3.83
N VAL A 90 0.31 17.93 -4.71
CA VAL A 90 0.10 16.83 -5.69
C VAL A 90 1.29 16.75 -6.64
N GLU A 91 1.65 17.87 -7.28
CA GLU A 91 2.77 17.95 -8.24
C GLU A 91 4.10 17.47 -7.63
N THR A 92 4.40 17.89 -6.40
CA THR A 92 5.65 17.50 -5.72
C THR A 92 5.65 16.07 -5.19
N THR A 93 4.48 15.49 -4.93
CA THR A 93 4.36 14.11 -4.42
C THR A 93 4.30 13.10 -5.56
N CYS A 94 3.79 13.50 -6.73
CA CYS A 94 3.49 12.59 -7.82
C CYS A 94 4.69 11.76 -8.31
N PRO A 95 5.90 12.33 -8.53
CA PRO A 95 7.04 11.54 -9.00
C PRO A 95 7.40 10.38 -8.06
N SER A 96 7.37 10.62 -6.74
CA SER A 96 7.64 9.56 -5.74
C SER A 96 6.51 8.54 -5.65
N LEU A 97 5.26 8.96 -5.88
CA LEU A 97 4.12 8.05 -5.92
C LEU A 97 4.19 7.15 -7.16
N GLU A 98 4.50 7.69 -8.33
CA GLU A 98 4.69 6.92 -9.56
C GLU A 98 5.83 5.90 -9.43
N GLU A 99 6.97 6.31 -8.86
CA GLU A 99 8.08 5.40 -8.54
C GLU A 99 7.61 4.24 -7.64
N PHE A 100 6.78 4.55 -6.64
CA PHE A 100 6.22 3.52 -5.76
C PHE A 100 5.25 2.58 -6.50
N ILE A 101 4.43 3.08 -7.44
CA ILE A 101 3.57 2.24 -8.28
C ILE A 101 4.42 1.31 -9.15
N LEU A 102 5.46 1.82 -9.80
CA LEU A 102 6.39 1.01 -10.61
C LEU A 102 7.06 -0.09 -9.77
N LEU A 103 7.46 0.22 -8.54
CA LEU A 103 7.98 -0.77 -7.60
C LEU A 103 6.95 -1.86 -7.31
N LEU A 104 5.69 -1.50 -7.03
CA LEU A 104 4.62 -2.46 -6.74
C LEU A 104 4.36 -3.38 -7.93
N GLU A 105 4.34 -2.86 -9.16
CA GLU A 105 4.21 -3.66 -10.38
C GLU A 105 5.38 -4.63 -10.57
N LYS A 106 6.61 -4.16 -10.36
CA LYS A 106 7.81 -5.01 -10.43
C LYS A 106 7.69 -6.19 -9.45
N GLU A 107 7.40 -5.91 -8.18
CA GLU A 107 7.29 -6.96 -7.17
C GLU A 107 6.13 -7.91 -7.44
N ARG A 108 5.02 -7.42 -7.99
CA ARG A 108 3.88 -8.25 -8.41
C ARG A 108 4.31 -9.24 -9.50
N ASN A 109 4.99 -8.76 -10.54
CA ASN A 109 5.45 -9.59 -11.66
C ASN A 109 6.46 -10.65 -11.21
N GLU A 110 7.36 -10.31 -10.29
CA GLU A 110 8.27 -11.27 -9.65
C GLU A 110 7.51 -12.40 -8.94
N ARG A 111 6.46 -12.07 -8.17
CA ARG A 111 5.63 -13.07 -7.47
C ARG A 111 4.84 -13.96 -8.42
N LEU A 112 4.29 -13.41 -9.50
CA LEU A 112 3.57 -14.18 -10.51
C LEU A 112 4.49 -15.16 -11.24
N THR A 113 5.67 -14.69 -11.67
CA THR A 113 6.68 -15.52 -12.34
C THR A 113 7.14 -16.69 -11.46
N LEU A 114 7.33 -16.45 -10.15
CA LEU A 114 7.67 -17.50 -9.19
C LEU A 114 6.55 -18.53 -9.04
N SER A 115 5.29 -18.09 -9.00
CA SER A 115 4.14 -18.97 -8.93
C SER A 115 4.08 -19.92 -10.13
N GLU A 116 4.28 -19.39 -11.35
CA GLU A 116 4.28 -20.19 -12.57
C GLU A 116 5.40 -21.24 -12.60
N LYS A 117 6.61 -20.88 -12.13
CA LYS A 117 7.74 -21.80 -12.03
C LYS A 117 7.46 -22.94 -11.04
N VAL A 118 6.80 -22.66 -9.93
CA VAL A 118 6.41 -23.68 -8.94
C VAL A 118 5.39 -24.63 -9.56
N THR A 119 4.35 -24.11 -10.21
CA THR A 119 3.34 -24.94 -10.88
C THR A 119 3.98 -25.85 -11.93
N LYS A 120 4.89 -25.34 -12.78
CA LYS A 120 5.57 -26.13 -13.82
C LYS A 120 6.54 -27.19 -13.29
N LYS A 121 7.08 -27.03 -12.07
CA LYS A 121 8.00 -28.00 -11.44
C LYS A 121 7.27 -29.14 -10.71
N THR A 122 5.95 -29.03 -10.56
CA THR A 122 5.13 -30.00 -9.82
C THR A 122 4.42 -31.00 -10.77
N PHE A 123 4.77 -30.99 -12.05
CA PHE A 123 4.32 -31.92 -13.08
C PHE A 123 5.52 -32.62 -13.73
#